data_AF-I0ERT6-F1
#
_entry.id   AF-I0ERT6-F1
#
_cell.length_a   1.000
_cell.length_b   1.000
_cell.length_c   1.000
_cell.angle_alpha   90.00
_cell.angle_beta   90.00
_cell.angle_gamma   90.00
#
_symmetry.space_group_name_H-M   'P 1'
#
loop_
_entity.id
_entity.type
_entity.pdbx_description
1 polymer ?
#
loop_
_entity_poly.entity_id
_entity_poly.type
_entity_poly.pdbx_seq_one_letter_code
_entity_poly.pdbx_strand_id
1 'polypeptide(L)' 'MKFLNGLAGNLLIVVVLLCVVVFFACKAISIQKEQATNYYRYKDISTLEMKNAQNHDNYELVNQGSQQ' A
#
# COMPACT_ATOMS: atom_id res chain seq x y z
N MET A 1 -0.43 -37.91 -29.78
CA MET A 1 -0.41 -36.70 -28.92
C MET A 1 0.96 -36.61 -28.22
N LYS A 2 1.96 -36.05 -28.91
CA LYS A 2 3.36 -35.92 -28.45
C LYS A 2 3.61 -34.64 -27.63
N PHE A 3 2.56 -33.98 -27.13
CA PHE A 3 2.64 -32.65 -26.50
C PHE A 3 3.21 -32.66 -25.07
N LEU A 4 3.50 -33.82 -24.49
CA LEU A 4 4.08 -33.93 -23.16
C LEU A 4 5.41 -34.69 -23.21
N ASN A 5 6.44 -34.05 -23.74
CA ASN A 5 7.75 -34.25 -23.10
C ASN A 5 7.74 -33.45 -21.80
N GLY A 6 8.25 -34.03 -20.70
CA GLY A 6 8.17 -33.42 -19.36
C GLY A 6 8.68 -31.98 -19.29
N LEU A 7 9.61 -31.60 -20.16
CA LEU A 7 10.11 -30.23 -20.28
C LEU A 7 9.07 -29.23 -20.80
N ALA A 8 8.30 -29.59 -21.83
CA ALA A 8 7.29 -28.71 -22.41
C ALA A 8 6.10 -28.50 -21.45
N GLY A 9 5.70 -29.56 -20.74
CA GLY A 9 4.69 -29.47 -19.69
C GLY A 9 5.13 -28.59 -18.52
N ASN A 10 6.39 -28.70 -18.09
CA ASN A 10 6.94 -27.85 -17.04
C ASN A 10 6.96 -26.37 -17.46
N LEU A 11 7.42 -26.08 -18.69
CA LEU A 11 7.44 -24.72 -19.22
C LEU A 11 6.03 -24.11 -19.25
N LEU A 12 5.03 -24.90 -19.68
CA LEU A 12 3.64 -24.46 -19.73
C LEU A 12 3.10 -24.11 -18.34
N ILE A 13 3.38 -24.93 -17.33
CA ILE A 13 2.98 -24.66 -15.93
C ILE A 13 3.64 -23.38 -15.41
N VAL A 14 4.93 -23.17 -15.68
CA VAL A 14 5.65 -21.95 -15.28
C VAL A 14 5.02 -20.72 -15.92
N VAL A 15 4.69 -20.76 -17.21
CA VAL A 15 4.01 -19.63 -17.88
C VAL A 15 2.66 -19.33 -17.24
N VAL A 16 1.85 -20.37 -16.98
CA VAL A 16 0.55 -20.20 -16.31
C VAL A 16 0.73 -19.59 -14.92
N LEU A 17 1.70 -20.05 -14.14
CA LEU A 17 2.01 -19.49 -12.82
C LEU A 17 2.41 -18.01 -12.91
N LEU A 18 3.27 -17.66 -13.87
CA LEU A 18 3.70 -16.27 -14.08
C LEU A 18 2.53 -15.36 -14.50
N CYS A 19 1.61 -15.85 -15.34
CA CYS A 19 0.40 -15.10 -15.68
C CYS A 19 -0.45 -14.80 -14.44
N VAL A 20 -0.60 -15.76 -13.53
CA VAL A 20 -1.31 -15.57 -12.27
C VAL A 20 -0.60 -14.54 -11.38
N VAL A 21 0.73 -14.62 -11.27
CA VAL A 21 1.54 -13.66 -10.50
C VAL A 21 1.36 -12.24 -11.05
N VAL A 22 1.47 -12.05 -12.36
CA VAL A 22 1.30 -10.73 -12.99
C VAL A 22 -0.10 -10.17 -12.74
N PHE A 23 -1.14 -11.01 -12.85
CA PHE A 23 -2.51 -10.60 -12.58
C PHE A 23 -2.68 -10.06 -11.14
N PHE A 24 -2.20 -10.81 -10.14
CA PHE A 24 -2.29 -10.38 -8.75
C PHE A 24 -1.43 -9.14 -8.46
N ALA A 25 -0.25 -9.02 -9.07
CA ALA A 25 0.58 -7.82 -8.94
C ALA A 25 -0.15 -6.57 -9.47
N CYS A 26 -0.80 -6.65 -10.64
CA CYS A 26 -1.59 -5.54 -11.18
C CYS A 26 -2.75 -5.15 -10.25
N LYS A 27 -3.46 -6.14 -9.68
CA LYS A 27 -4.53 -5.87 -8.70
C LYS A 27 -4.00 -5.19 -7.44
N ALA A 28 -2.88 -5.66 -6.90
CA ALA A 28 -2.25 -5.08 -5.72
C ALA A 28 -1.80 -3.64 -5.96
N ILE A 29 -1.19 -3.34 -7.11
CA ILE A 29 -0.80 -1.98 -7.48
C ILE A 29 -2.03 -1.08 -7.60
N SER A 30 -3.11 -1.56 -8.23
CA SER A 30 -4.35 -0.79 -8.36
C SER A 30 -4.93 -0.41 -6.99
N ILE A 31 -5.00 -1.37 -6.07
CA ILE A 31 -5.51 -1.14 -4.70
C ILE A 31 -4.59 -0.20 -3.93
N GLN A 32 -3.27 -0.42 -4.01
CA GLN A 32 -2.31 0.46 -3.33
C GLN A 32 -2.40 1.89 -3.86
N LYS A 33 -2.56 2.08 -5.17
CA LYS A 33 -2.75 3.40 -5.77
C LYS A 33 -4.04 4.04 -5.28
N GLU A 34 -5.14 3.31 -5.29
CA GLU A 34 -6.44 3.79 -4.80
C GLU A 34 -6.35 4.22 -3.33
N GLN A 35 -5.77 3.40 -2.45
CA GLN A 35 -5.61 3.74 -1.04
C GLN A 35 -4.62 4.88 -0.80
N ALA A 36 -3.52 4.94 -1.55
CA ALA A 36 -2.58 6.06 -1.47
C ALA A 36 -3.20 7.39 -1.91
N THR A 37 -4.14 7.36 -2.86
CA THR A 37 -4.87 8.57 -3.30
C THR A 37 -6.06 8.93 -2.42
N ASN A 38 -6.59 7.98 -1.65
CA ASN A 38 -7.67 8.20 -0.69
C ASN A 38 -7.11 8.51 0.70
N TYR A 39 -6.43 9.65 0.82
CA TYR A 39 -6.04 10.16 2.13
C TYR A 39 -7.28 10.57 2.92
N TYR A 40 -7.28 10.25 4.22
CA TYR A 40 -8.33 10.70 5.12
C TYR A 40 -8.37 12.24 5.11
N ARG A 41 -9.52 12.80 4.75
CA ARG A 41 -9.80 14.23 4.86
C ARG A 41 -10.81 14.46 5.97
N TYR A 42 -10.58 15.50 6.76
CA TYR A 42 -11.62 16.03 7.64
C TYR A 42 -12.76 16.54 6.76
N LYS A 43 -13.92 15.89 6.88
CA LYS A 43 -15.14 16.27 6.15
C LYS A 43 -15.62 17.66 6.57
N ASP A 44 -15.42 17.97 7.85
CA ASP A 44 -15.66 19.27 8.43
C ASP A 44 -14.53 19.57 9.43
N ILE A 45 -13.81 20.67 9.19
CA ILE A 45 -12.70 21.10 10.06
C ILE A 45 -13.28 21.81 11.31
N SER A 46 -14.49 22.36 11.22
CA SER A 46 -15.14 23.06 12.33
C SER A 46 -15.58 22.13 13.46
N THR A 47 -15.68 20.82 13.20
CA THR A 47 -15.96 19.80 14.21
C THR A 47 -14.70 19.28 14.91
N LEU A 48 -13.51 19.76 14.54
CA LEU A 48 -12.27 19.38 15.21
C LEU A 48 -12.15 20.14 16.53
N GLU A 49 -12.39 19.46 17.63
CA GLU A 49 -12.27 20.02 18.97
C GLU A 49 -10.94 19.62 19.63
N MET A 50 -10.22 20.62 20.14
CA MET A 50 -9.05 20.38 20.96
C MET A 50 -9.50 19.93 22.36
N LYS A 51 -9.39 18.63 22.64
CA LYS A 51 -9.82 18.02 23.91
C LYS A 51 -9.10 18.61 25.14
N ASN A 52 -7.85 19.04 25.00
CA ASN A 52 -7.09 19.71 26.07
C ASN A 52 -6.00 20.60 25.48
N ALA A 53 -6.07 21.91 25.75
CA ALA A 53 -5.05 22.88 25.36
C ALA A 53 -3.68 22.64 26.03
N GLN A 54 -3.68 22.04 27.22
CA GLN A 54 -2.48 21.78 28.01
C GLN A 54 -1.76 20.47 27.61
N ASN A 55 -2.21 19.79 26.55
CA ASN A 55 -1.58 18.54 26.12
C ASN A 55 -0.09 18.72 25.77
N HIS A 56 0.32 19.95 25.42
CA HIS A 56 1.73 20.33 25.20
C HIS A 56 2.65 20.11 26.41
N ASP A 57 2.10 20.00 27.62
CA ASP A 57 2.88 19.77 28.84
C ASP A 57 3.31 18.30 29.00
N ASN A 58 2.78 17.41 28.15
CA ASN A 58 2.95 15.96 28.26
C ASN A 58 3.76 15.34 27.11
N TYR A 59 4.35 16.15 26.23
CA TYR A 59 5.24 15.65 25.17
C TYR A 59 6.36 16.63 24.86
N GLU A 60 7.46 16.11 24.34
CA GLU A 60 8.58 16.90 23.85
C GLU A 60 8.66 16.79 22.32
N LEU A 61 9.00 17.89 21.65
CA LEU A 61 9.14 17.92 20.20
C LEU A 61 10.56 17.53 19.80
N VAL A 62 10.71 16.32 19.27
CA VAL A 62 12.03 15.70 18.99
C VAL A 62 12.78 16.34 17.81
N ASN A 63 12.12 17.17 16.99
CA ASN A 63 12.67 17.72 15.73
C ASN A 63 12.77 19.27 15.69
N GLN A 64 12.65 19.97 16.81
CA GLN A 64 12.69 21.44 16.82
C GLN A 64 14.09 22.07 16.61
N GLY A 65 15.11 21.27 16.32
CA GLY A 65 16.50 21.71 16.12
C GLY A 65 17.10 21.49 14.73
N SER A 66 16.33 21.04 13.73
CA SER A 66 16.86 20.76 12.37
C SER A 66 16.63 21.91 11.39
N GLN A 67 16.85 23.15 11.83
CA GLN A 67 17.00 24.32 10.96
C GLN A 67 18.39 24.89 11.26
N GLN A 68 19.40 24.37 10.55
CA GLN A 68 20.67 25.06 10.33
C GLN A 68 20.57 25.90 9.07
#